data_AF-Q17WV2-F1
#
_entry.id   AF-Q17WV2-F1
#
_cell.length_a   1.000
_cell.length_b   1.000
_cell.length_c   1.000
_cell.angle_alpha   90.00
_cell.angle_beta   90.00
_cell.angle_gamma   90.00
#
_symmetry.space_group_name_H-M   'P 1'
#
loop_
_entity.id
_entity.type
_entity.pdbx_description
1 polymer ?
#
loop_
_entity_poly.entity_id
_entity_poly.type
_entity_poly.pdbx_seq_one_letter_code
_entity_poly.pdbx_strand_id
1 'polypeptide(L)'
;MTNMTKLLDLKNNLVIAINQNNYTKEDNYKKVCYLYTDNITNNRINTFLKIDLTKEKLPSRAKRKCSINSIIYSSVRPNQRHFGI
;
A
#
# COMPACT_ATOMS: atom_id res chain seq x y z
N MET A 1 34.25 -9.07 -11.23
CA MET A 1 33.09 -8.55 -11.98
C MET A 1 32.33 -7.60 -11.06
N THR A 2 32.51 -6.30 -11.24
CA THR A 2 31.77 -5.29 -10.47
C THR A 2 30.42 -5.13 -11.14
N ASN A 3 29.35 -5.67 -10.55
CA ASN A 3 28.00 -5.44 -11.03
C ASN A 3 27.68 -3.95 -10.90
N MET A 4 27.69 -3.26 -12.04
CA MET A 4 27.31 -1.86 -12.14
C MET A 4 25.79 -1.79 -11.98
N THR A 5 25.32 -1.49 -10.77
CA THR A 5 23.90 -1.24 -10.52
C THR A 5 23.49 0.01 -11.29
N LYS A 6 22.86 -0.17 -12.45
CA LYS A 6 22.29 0.94 -13.22
C LYS A 6 21.07 1.45 -12.46
N LEU A 7 21.17 2.64 -11.89
CA LEU A 7 20.04 3.32 -11.28
C LEU A 7 19.03 3.67 -12.37
N LEU A 8 17.81 3.17 -12.24
CA LEU A 8 16.71 3.50 -13.14
C LEU A 8 16.02 4.76 -12.61
N ASP A 9 15.99 5.82 -13.42
CA ASP A 9 15.24 7.03 -13.07
C ASP A 9 13.74 6.75 -13.24
N LEU A 10 13.03 6.67 -12.12
CA LEU A 10 11.59 6.37 -12.07
C LEU A 10 10.71 7.60 -12.39
N LYS A 11 11.28 8.77 -12.69
CA LYS A 11 10.54 10.02 -12.91
C LYS A 11 9.48 9.96 -14.03
N ASN A 12 9.64 9.06 -15.00
CA ASN A 12 8.85 9.13 -16.24
C ASN A 12 7.57 8.28 -16.25
N ASN A 13 7.08 7.72 -15.12
CA ASN A 13 5.92 6.80 -15.06
C ASN A 13 5.98 5.58 -16.02
N LEU A 14 7.05 5.43 -16.81
CA LEU A 14 7.23 4.37 -17.83
C LEU A 14 7.45 2.99 -17.21
N VAL A 15 7.81 2.96 -15.93
CA VAL A 15 8.27 1.75 -15.22
C VAL A 15 7.56 1.53 -13.89
N ILE A 16 6.71 2.47 -13.47
CA ILE A 16 5.95 2.36 -12.23
C ILE A 16 4.58 3.03 -12.36
N ALA A 17 3.56 2.38 -11.82
CA ALA A 17 2.21 2.92 -11.68
C ALA A 17 1.91 3.08 -10.18
N ILE A 18 1.82 4.34 -9.70
CA ILE A 18 1.68 4.64 -8.28
C ILE A 18 0.23 5.02 -7.98
N ASN A 19 -0.36 4.47 -6.91
CA ASN A 19 -1.68 4.87 -6.38
C ASN A 19 -2.80 4.91 -7.43
N GLN A 20 -2.81 3.96 -8.37
CA GLN A 20 -3.72 3.98 -9.52
C GLN A 20 -5.20 3.86 -9.14
N ASN A 21 -5.49 3.13 -8.06
CA ASN A 21 -6.85 2.74 -7.72
C ASN A 21 -7.21 3.17 -6.29
N ASN A 22 -8.35 3.82 -6.16
CA ASN A 22 -8.98 4.11 -4.88
C ASN A 22 -10.26 3.29 -4.72
N TYR A 23 -10.60 2.99 -3.48
CA TYR A 23 -11.91 2.48 -3.09
C TYR A 23 -12.94 3.58 -3.28
N THR A 24 -14.05 3.21 -3.92
CA THR A 24 -15.21 4.07 -4.10
C THR A 24 -16.48 3.33 -3.67
N LYS A 25 -17.62 4.03 -3.61
CA LYS A 25 -18.88 3.38 -3.18
C LYS A 25 -19.36 2.36 -4.21
N GLU A 26 -18.99 2.55 -5.47
CA GLU A 26 -19.34 1.71 -6.61
C GLU A 26 -18.67 0.32 -6.54
N ASP A 27 -17.55 0.18 -5.82
CA ASP A 27 -16.90 -1.11 -5.58
C ASP A 27 -17.80 -2.10 -4.81
N ASN A 28 -18.74 -1.60 -4.01
CA ASN A 28 -19.74 -2.38 -3.27
C ASN A 28 -19.17 -3.56 -2.45
N TYR A 29 -18.01 -3.38 -1.83
CA TYR A 29 -17.38 -4.40 -1.00
C TYR A 29 -18.16 -4.61 0.30
N LYS A 30 -18.41 -5.87 0.66
CA LYS A 30 -19.02 -6.24 1.95
C LYS A 30 -17.99 -6.34 3.07
N LYS A 31 -16.76 -6.73 2.74
CA LYS A 31 -15.65 -6.92 3.68
C LYS A 31 -14.35 -6.45 3.06
N VAL A 32 -13.46 -5.90 3.87
CA VAL A 32 -12.12 -5.48 3.44
C VAL A 32 -11.07 -5.82 4.49
N CYS A 33 -9.82 -5.96 4.04
CA CYS A 33 -8.64 -5.96 4.90
C CYS A 33 -7.94 -4.61 4.77
N TYR A 34 -7.77 -3.90 5.88
CA TYR A 34 -7.10 -2.60 5.94
C TYR A 34 -5.73 -2.73 6.61
N LEU A 35 -4.70 -2.20 5.94
CA LEU A 35 -3.34 -2.13 6.47
C LEU A 35 -3.06 -0.73 7.01
N TYR A 36 -2.85 -0.64 8.33
CA TYR A 36 -2.32 0.58 8.95
C TYR A 36 -0.82 0.71 8.68
N THR A 37 -0.33 1.95 8.65
CA THR A 37 1.08 2.24 8.42
C THR A 37 1.97 1.56 9.47
N ASP A 38 1.61 1.59 10.75
CA ASP A 38 2.38 0.97 11.84
C ASP A 38 2.30 -0.58 11.86
N ASN A 39 1.47 -1.18 11.01
CA ASN A 39 1.36 -2.63 10.89
C ASN A 39 2.23 -3.22 9.77
N ILE A 40 3.05 -2.40 9.11
CA ILE A 40 4.06 -2.85 8.16
C ILE A 40 5.40 -2.18 8.47
N THR A 41 6.44 -2.97 8.64
CA THR A 41 7.78 -2.45 8.90
C THR A 41 8.80 -3.43 8.35
N ASN A 42 9.81 -2.94 7.62
CA ASN A 42 10.91 -3.78 7.13
C ASN A 42 10.46 -5.05 6.39
N ASN A 43 9.57 -4.87 5.43
CA ASN A 43 9.03 -5.96 4.61
C ASN A 43 8.27 -7.04 5.40
N ARG A 44 7.78 -6.70 6.59
CA ARG A 44 7.00 -7.60 7.44
C ARG A 44 5.67 -6.93 7.76
N ILE A 45 4.59 -7.60 7.41
CA ILE A 45 3.24 -7.23 7.82
C ILE A 45 2.94 -7.94 9.14
N ASN A 46 2.54 -7.17 10.15
CA ASN A 46 2.17 -7.69 11.46
C ASN A 46 0.70 -8.13 11.48
N THR A 47 -0.22 -7.23 11.11
CA THR A 47 -1.64 -7.54 11.09
C THR A 47 -2.43 -6.66 10.13
N PHE A 48 -3.55 -7.20 9.66
CA PHE A 48 -4.58 -6.45 8.94
C PHE A 48 -5.80 -6.27 9.82
N LEU A 49 -6.37 -5.06 9.81
CA LEU A 49 -7.70 -4.85 10.36
C LEU A 49 -8.74 -5.41 9.38
N LYS A 50 -9.55 -6.37 9.81
CA LYS A 50 -10.67 -6.90 9.03
C LYS A 50 -11.91 -6.08 9.36
N ILE A 51 -12.56 -5.55 8.34
CA ILE A 51 -13.71 -4.64 8.48
C ILE A 51 -14.92 -5.25 7.77
N ASP A 52 -16.05 -5.31 8.45
CA ASP A 52 -17.34 -5.71 7.87
C ASP A 52 -18.14 -4.45 7.48
N LEU A 53 -18.08 -4.08 6.21
CA LEU A 53 -18.70 -2.86 5.69
C LEU A 53 -20.22 -2.89 5.70
N THR A 54 -20.83 -4.05 5.99
CA THR A 54 -22.27 -4.14 6.24
C THR A 54 -22.67 -3.64 7.63
N LYS A 55 -21.70 -3.50 8.55
CA LYS A 55 -21.92 -3.14 9.96
C LYS A 55 -21.25 -1.83 10.35
N GLU A 56 -20.11 -1.50 9.75
CA GLU A 56 -19.29 -0.36 10.12
C GLU A 56 -18.76 0.40 8.90
N LYS A 57 -18.42 1.68 9.10
CA LYS A 57 -17.89 2.53 8.04
C LYS A 57 -16.39 2.36 7.90
N LEU A 58 -15.91 2.41 6.66
CA LEU A 58 -14.49 2.41 6.35
C LEU A 58 -13.81 3.68 6.92
N PRO A 59 -12.63 3.58 7.55
CA PRO A 59 -11.87 4.75 7.99
C PRO A 59 -11.59 5.71 6.85
N SER A 60 -11.63 7.03 7.11
CA SER A 60 -11.41 8.05 6.07
C SER A 60 -10.06 7.95 5.35
N ARG A 61 -9.06 7.34 5.99
CA ARG A 61 -7.72 7.09 5.43
C ARG A 61 -7.62 5.82 4.57
N ALA A 62 -8.54 4.88 4.72
CA ALA A 62 -8.54 3.60 4.02
C ALA A 62 -9.13 3.77 2.61
N LYS A 63 -8.42 4.51 1.74
CA LYS A 63 -8.90 4.82 0.38
C LYS A 63 -8.15 4.10 -0.72
N ARG A 64 -6.90 3.70 -0.53
CA ARG A 64 -6.08 3.13 -1.61
C ARG A 64 -6.28 1.63 -1.72
N LYS A 65 -6.55 1.15 -2.94
CA LYS A 65 -6.55 -0.29 -3.24
C LYS A 65 -5.13 -0.70 -3.62
N CYS A 66 -4.67 -1.82 -3.07
CA CYS A 66 -3.43 -2.47 -3.47
C CYS A 66 -3.73 -3.85 -4.06
N SER A 67 -2.85 -4.30 -4.94
CA SER A 67 -2.89 -5.64 -5.53
C SER A 67 -1.75 -6.49 -4.96
N ILE A 68 -1.85 -7.81 -5.13
CA ILE A 68 -0.73 -8.72 -4.85
C ILE A 68 0.53 -8.22 -5.58
N ASN A 69 1.68 -8.27 -4.90
CA ASN A 69 2.98 -7.76 -5.36
C ASN A 69 3.08 -6.23 -5.52
N SER A 70 2.14 -5.47 -4.95
CA SER A 70 2.30 -4.01 -4.85
C SER A 70 3.34 -3.67 -3.79
N ILE A 71 4.30 -2.81 -4.12
CA ILE A 71 5.19 -2.23 -3.12
C ILE A 71 4.41 -1.18 -2.32
N ILE A 72 4.28 -1.40 -1.01
CA ILE A 72 3.73 -0.44 -0.07
C ILE A 72 4.89 0.33 0.56
N TYR A 73 4.82 1.66 0.49
CA TYR A 73 5.84 2.53 1.05
C TYR A 73 5.20 3.76 1.68
N SER A 74 5.44 3.98 2.97
CA SER A 74 5.01 5.20 3.65
C SER A 74 5.92 6.37 3.31
N SER A 75 5.34 7.46 2.81
CA SER A 75 6.03 8.76 2.75
C SER A 75 6.07 9.49 4.10
N VAL A 76 5.27 9.04 5.08
CA VAL A 76 5.26 9.59 6.43
C VAL A 76 6.41 8.97 7.21
N ARG A 77 7.32 9.82 7.69
CA ARG A 77 8.52 9.48 8.47
C ARG A 77 9.30 8.28 7.89
N PRO A 78 9.97 8.45 6.72
CA PRO A 78 10.68 7.37 6.03
C PRO A 78 11.69 6.61 6.90
N ASN A 79 12.28 7.29 7.89
CA ASN A 79 13.20 6.70 8.86
C ASN A 79 12.58 5.62 9.75
N GLN A 80 11.25 5.56 9.87
CA GLN A 80 10.56 4.49 10.60
C GLN A 80 10.45 3.18 9.80
N ARG A 81 10.73 3.22 8.48
CA ARG A 81 10.86 2.04 7.61
C ARG A 81 9.55 1.27 7.41
N HIS A 82 8.45 2.01 7.31
CA HIS A 82 7.12 1.48 7.05
C HIS A 82 6.94 1.16 5.57
N PHE A 83 7.53 0.05 5.15
CA PHE A 83 7.49 -0.43 3.76
C PHE A 83 7.50 -1.97 3.67
N GLY A 84 7.03 -2.50 2.54
CA GLY A 84 7.11 -3.91 2.17
C GLY A 84 6.39 -4.22 0.85
N ILE A 85 6.30 -5.51 0.49
CA ILE A 85 5.62 -6.05 -0.69
C ILE A 85 4.58 -7.12 -0.31
#